data_AF-A0A6A5ECN2-F1
#
_entry.id   AF-A0A6A5ECN2-F1
#
_cell.length_a   1.000
_cell.length_b   1.000
_cell.length_c   1.000
_cell.angle_alpha   90.00
_cell.angle_beta   90.00
_cell.angle_gamma   90.00
#
_symmetry.space_group_name_H-M   'P 1'
#
loop_
_entity.id
_entity.type
_entity.pdbx_description
1 polymer ?
#
loop_
_entity_poly.entity_id
_entity_poly.type
_entity_poly.pdbx_seq_one_letter_code
_entity_poly.pdbx_strand_id
1 'polypeptide(L)'
;MPHRLCSVEIKNNSATYTLANPRAFTESGHCEVPLPPMVGPYSPASALFNKHMGSATGAVGVFTYDLFNPNLNDYNHIMAVMFCAL
;
A
#
# COMPACT_ATOMS: atom_id res chain seq x y z
N MET A 1 -7.65 -19.16 -16.02
CA MET A 1 -8.51 -18.42 -15.06
C MET A 1 -8.12 -16.95 -15.14
N PRO A 2 -9.05 -15.98 -15.17
CA PRO A 2 -8.68 -14.57 -15.24
C PRO A 2 -7.91 -14.17 -13.98
N HIS A 3 -6.74 -13.57 -14.19
CA HIS A 3 -5.85 -13.10 -13.14
C HIS A 3 -6.29 -11.67 -12.77
N ARG A 4 -7.02 -11.53 -11.67
CA ARG A 4 -7.45 -10.22 -11.15
C ARG A 4 -6.48 -9.80 -10.06
N LEU A 5 -5.45 -9.07 -10.46
CA LEU A 5 -4.43 -8.52 -9.58
C LEU A 5 -4.42 -6.99 -9.66
N CYS A 6 -3.93 -6.37 -8.59
CA CYS A 6 -3.61 -4.95 -8.53
C CYS A 6 -2.16 -4.81 -8.06
N SER A 7 -1.28 -4.39 -8.97
CA SER A 7 0.07 -3.95 -8.61
C SER A 7 0.00 -2.46 -8.29
N VAL A 8 0.48 -2.08 -7.11
CA VAL A 8 0.58 -0.68 -6.69
C VAL A 8 2.05 -0.31 -6.62
N GLU A 9 2.43 0.71 -7.38
CA GLU A 9 3.77 1.30 -7.31
C GLU A 9 3.70 2.65 -6.60
N ILE A 10 4.58 2.84 -5.62
CA ILE A 10 4.71 4.08 -4.86
C ILE A 10 6.10 4.65 -5.17
N LYS A 11 6.13 5.90 -5.60
CA LYS A 11 7.37 6.69 -5.68
C LYS A 11 7.29 7.77 -4.64
N ASN A 12 8.01 7.60 -3.52
CA ASN A 12 8.03 8.62 -2.48
C ASN A 12 8.94 9.78 -2.92
N ASN A 13 8.42 10.69 -3.73
CA ASN A 13 9.16 11.88 -4.16
C ASN A 13 9.18 13.00 -3.11
N SER A 14 8.74 12.72 -1.88
CA SER A 14 8.87 13.66 -0.78
C SER A 14 10.33 13.82 -0.39
N ALA A 15 10.74 15.05 -0.12
CA ALA A 15 12.04 15.36 0.47
C ALA A 15 12.07 15.14 1.99
N THR A 16 10.89 15.11 2.63
CA THR A 16 10.74 15.27 4.08
C THR A 16 10.08 14.09 4.76
N TYR A 17 9.22 13.35 4.07
CA TYR A 17 8.40 12.31 4.70
C TYR A 17 8.93 10.91 4.39
N THR A 18 9.05 10.10 5.44
CA THR A 18 9.16 8.65 5.33
C THR A 18 7.77 8.06 5.48
N LEU A 19 7.35 7.19 4.56
CA LEU A 19 6.14 6.40 4.74
C LEU A 19 6.44 5.32 5.78
N ALA A 20 5.66 5.21 6.85
CA ALA A 20 5.90 4.29 7.95
C ALA A 20 4.62 3.58 8.40
N ASN A 21 4.77 2.49 9.16
CA ASN A 21 3.68 1.76 9.81
C ASN A 21 2.53 1.40 8.87
N PRO A 22 2.78 0.66 7.77
CA PRO A 22 1.72 0.31 6.84
C PRO A 22 0.61 -0.45 7.54
N ARG A 23 -0.64 -0.10 7.21
CA ARG A 23 -1.83 -0.87 7.61
C ARG A 23 -2.65 -1.16 6.37
N ALA A 24 -3.24 -2.33 6.30
CA ALA A 24 -4.08 -2.72 5.17
C ALA A 24 -5.41 -3.28 5.68
N PHE A 25 -6.50 -2.84 5.07
CA PHE A 25 -7.81 -3.46 5.16
C PHE A 25 -8.17 -3.99 3.78
N THR A 26 -8.47 -5.28 3.71
CA THR A 26 -8.83 -5.95 2.45
C THR A 26 -10.28 -6.42 2.56
N GLU A 27 -11.14 -5.85 1.72
CA GLU A 27 -12.55 -6.25 1.60
C GLU A 27 -12.67 -7.53 0.77
N SER A 28 -11.84 -7.67 -0.26
CA SER A 28 -11.79 -8.88 -1.10
C SER A 28 -10.39 -9.17 -1.60
N GLY A 29 -10.02 -10.45 -1.63
CA GLY A 29 -8.68 -10.88 -2.02
C GLY A 29 -7.71 -10.82 -0.84
N HIS A 30 -6.42 -10.72 -1.14
CA HIS A 30 -5.36 -10.67 -0.15
C HIS A 30 -4.15 -9.90 -0.68
N CYS A 31 -3.27 -9.49 0.23
CA CYS A 31 -1.97 -8.94 -0.10
C CYS A 31 -1.01 -10.11 -0.37
N GLU A 32 -0.54 -10.23 -1.61
CA GLU A 32 0.41 -11.26 -2.04
C GLU A 32 1.86 -10.81 -1.79
N VAL A 33 2.16 -9.55 -2.09
CA VAL A 33 3.44 -8.91 -1.75
C VAL A 33 3.17 -7.80 -0.74
N PRO A 34 3.67 -7.91 0.51
CA PRO A 34 3.34 -6.99 1.59
C PRO A 34 3.88 -5.59 1.34
N LEU A 35 3.20 -4.61 1.91
CA LEU A 35 3.66 -3.21 1.97
C LEU A 35 4.99 -3.13 2.73
N PRO A 36 6.03 -2.48 2.18
CA PRO A 36 7.28 -2.27 2.89
C PRO A 36 7.02 -1.51 4.20
N PRO A 37 7.65 -1.91 5.33
CA PRO A 37 7.40 -1.31 6.64
C PRO A 37 7.83 0.17 6.71
N MET A 38 8.81 0.57 5.90
CA MET A 38 9.20 1.97 5.71
C MET A 38 9.57 2.25 4.24
N VAL A 39 9.26 3.45 3.76
CA VAL A 39 9.69 3.95 2.44
C VAL A 39 10.25 5.36 2.63
N GLY A 40 11.58 5.48 2.60
CA GLY A 40 12.26 6.76 2.80
C GLY A 40 12.03 7.76 1.67
N PRO A 41 12.45 9.02 1.86
CA PRO A 41 12.51 10.04 0.81
C PRO A 41 13.19 9.52 -0.46
N TYR A 42 12.63 9.89 -1.61
CA TYR A 42 13.08 9.50 -2.96
C TYR A 42 13.22 8.00 -3.22
N SER A 43 12.60 7.16 -2.39
CA SER A 43 12.68 5.70 -2.51
C SER A 43 11.41 5.14 -3.17
N PRO A 44 11.53 4.16 -4.08
CA PRO A 44 10.39 3.44 -4.61
C PRO A 44 9.91 2.35 -3.65
N ALA A 45 8.66 1.96 -3.78
CA ALA A 45 8.07 0.80 -3.14
C ALA A 45 6.98 0.20 -4.04
N SER A 46 6.65 -1.06 -3.80
CA SER A 46 5.53 -1.71 -4.46
C SER A 46 4.80 -2.65 -3.52
N ALA A 47 3.55 -2.95 -3.86
CA ALA A 47 2.73 -3.97 -3.23
C ALA A 47 1.88 -4.66 -4.29
N LEU A 48 1.53 -5.92 -4.04
CA LEU A 48 0.70 -6.71 -4.93
C LEU A 48 -0.51 -7.24 -4.17
N PHE A 49 -1.70 -6.98 -4.70
CA PHE A 49 -2.95 -7.48 -4.17
C PHE A 49 -3.59 -8.41 -5.20
N ASN A 50 -4.00 -9.59 -4.75
CA ASN A 50 -4.52 -10.64 -5.62
C ASN A 50 -5.85 -11.16 -5.09
N LYS A 51 -6.70 -11.61 -6.01
CA LYS A 51 -7.94 -12.29 -5.66
C LYS A 51 -7.67 -13.59 -4.91
N HIS A 52 -8.67 -14.14 -4.24
CA HIS A 52 -8.57 -15.51 -3.73
C HIS A 52 -8.59 -16.51 -4.88
N MET A 53 -7.73 -17.51 -4.82
CA MET A 53 -7.66 -18.59 -5.80
C MET A 53 -9.00 -19.36 -5.84
N GLY A 54 -9.43 -19.78 -7.03
CA GLY A 54 -10.67 -20.57 -7.21
C GLY A 54 -12.00 -19.84 -6.97
N SER A 55 -11.98 -18.56 -6.62
CA SER A 55 -13.20 -17.75 -6.43
C SER A 55 -13.50 -16.88 -7.67
N ALA A 56 -14.73 -16.37 -7.82
CA ALA A 56 -15.09 -15.39 -8.85
C ALA A 56 -15.03 -13.93 -8.35
N THR A 57 -14.10 -13.62 -7.43
CA THR A 57 -13.90 -12.27 -6.85
C THR A 57 -12.77 -11.49 -7.53
N GLY A 58 -12.72 -10.19 -7.25
CA GLY A 58 -11.57 -9.32 -7.51
C GLY A 58 -10.63 -9.18 -6.30
N ALA A 59 -9.84 -8.10 -6.29
CA ALA A 59 -9.03 -7.63 -5.17
C ALA A 59 -9.40 -6.17 -4.83
N VAL A 60 -9.91 -5.92 -3.63
CA VAL A 60 -10.44 -4.63 -3.20
C VAL A 60 -10.01 -4.33 -1.77
N GLY A 61 -9.53 -3.12 -1.53
CA GLY A 61 -9.13 -2.70 -0.19
C GLY A 61 -8.58 -1.29 -0.13
N VAL A 62 -8.08 -0.95 1.04
CA VAL A 62 -7.37 0.29 1.32
C VAL A 62 -6.12 -0.05 2.12
N PHE A 63 -5.03 0.65 1.85
CA PHE A 63 -3.89 0.65 2.74
C PHE A 63 -3.50 2.07 3.12
N THR A 64 -2.82 2.19 4.25
CA THR A 64 -2.36 3.45 4.79
C THR A 64 -0.89 3.40 5.12
N TYR A 65 -0.25 4.57 5.06
CA TYR A 65 1.04 4.84 5.67
C TYR A 65 0.92 6.06 6.56
N ASP A 66 1.50 6.00 7.75
CA ASP A 66 1.78 7.19 8.53
C ASP A 66 2.90 7.97 7.81
N LEU A 67 2.78 9.30 7.74
CA LEU A 67 3.79 10.18 7.16
C LEU A 67 4.70 10.68 8.28
N PHE A 68 5.83 9.99 8.47
CA PHE A 68 6.84 10.34 9.46
C PHE A 68 7.70 11.52 8.98
N ASN A 69 7.74 12.62 9.74
CA ASN A 69 8.68 13.71 9.53
C ASN A 69 9.84 13.64 10.53
N PRO A 70 11.07 13.34 10.10
CA PRO A 70 12.21 13.21 11.01
C PRO A 70 12.65 14.55 11.62
N ASN A 71 12.37 15.69 10.97
CA ASN A 71 12.73 17.00 11.50
C ASN A 71 11.83 17.43 12.68
N LEU A 72 10.57 17.00 12.65
CA LEU A 72 9.59 17.27 13.70
C LEU A 72 9.42 16.11 14.68
N ASN A 73 9.98 14.93 14.34
CA ASN A 73 9.79 13.66 15.03
C ASN A 73 8.30 13.33 15.25
N ASP A 74 7.47 13.51 14.22
CA ASP A 74 6.02 13.33 14.28
C ASP A 74 5.46 12.43 13.16
N TYR A 75 4.24 11.95 13.36
CA TYR A 75 3.46 11.11 12.42
C TYR A 75 2.10 11.75 12.14
N ASN A 76 2.04 13.09 12.05
CA ASN A 76 0.79 13.85 12.12
C ASN A 76 -0.13 13.71 10.89
N HIS A 77 0.30 12.99 9.86
CA HIS A 77 -0.49 12.81 8.65
C HIS A 77 -0.51 11.35 8.24
N ILE A 78 -1.58 10.96 7.53
CA ILE A 78 -1.78 9.61 7.01
C ILE A 78 -2.01 9.72 5.50
N MET A 79 -1.27 8.93 4.73
CA MET A 79 -1.56 8.68 3.32
C MET A 79 -2.42 7.42 3.23
N ALA A 80 -3.61 7.53 2.64
CA ALA A 80 -4.49 6.40 2.36
C ALA A 80 -4.59 6.16 0.85
N VAL A 81 -4.48 4.90 0.42
CA VAL A 81 -4.58 4.48 -0.97
C VAL A 81 -5.61 3.37 -1.08
N MET A 82 -6.67 3.63 -1.84
CA MET A 82 -7.67 2.64 -2.19
C MET A 82 -7.26 1.92 -3.48
N PHE A 83 -7.47 0.61 -3.53
CA PHE A 83 -7.31 -0.20 -4.74
C PHE A 83 -8.57 -1.03 -5.00
N CYS A 84 -8.86 -1.25 -6.29
CA CYS A 84 -9.98 -2.08 -6.73
C CYS A 84 -9.66 -2.65 -8.12
N ALA A 85 -9.46 -3.96 -8.19
CA ALA A 85 -9.29 -4.72 -9.43
C ALA A 85 -10.44 -5.74 -9.54
N LEU A 86 -11.32 -5.54 -10.51
CA LEU A 86 -12.57 -6.31 -10.66
C LEU A 86 -12.45 -7.56 -11.51
#